data_AF-A0AA94JP56-F1
#
_entry.id   AF-A0AA94JP56-F1
#
_cell.length_a   1.000
_cell.length_b   1.000
_cell.length_c   1.000
_cell.angle_alpha   90.00
_cell.angle_beta   90.00
_cell.angle_gamma   90.00
#
_symmetry.space_group_name_H-M   'P 1'
#
loop_
_entity.id
_entity.type
_entity.pdbx_description
1 polymer ?
#
loop_
_entity_poly.entity_id
_entity_poly.type
_entity_poly.pdbx_seq_one_letter_code
_entity_poly.pdbx_strand_id
1 'polypeptide(L)'
;MKSLNEILQTVQTYHELGKTIAAAKYVSKTFDIIHPNFEGFKLREKAVPKSILMTTEGVFGKPQKKRIPDNTFGFKLIFNLITHEMIFHKTYPQIPNPAHNQQLFFDNKAIEYYNRMEQEGSLQKKYAAQKKK
;
A
#
# COMPACT_ATOMS: atom_id res chain seq x y z
N MET A 1 -23.46 -12.57 -2.91
CA MET A 1 -22.35 -11.66 -2.50
C MET A 1 -22.91 -10.78 -1.39
N LYS A 2 -22.20 -10.59 -0.26
CA LYS A 2 -22.68 -9.72 0.83
C LYS A 2 -22.88 -8.30 0.29
N SER A 3 -23.85 -7.56 0.82
CA SER A 3 -24.05 -6.15 0.49
C SER A 3 -22.85 -5.32 0.97
N LEU A 4 -22.62 -4.18 0.32
CA LEU A 4 -21.53 -3.27 0.69
C LEU A 4 -21.64 -2.83 2.16
N ASN A 5 -22.87 -2.61 2.66
CA ASN A 5 -23.10 -2.22 4.05
C ASN A 5 -22.69 -3.30 5.05
N GLU A 6 -22.98 -4.58 4.77
CA GLU A 6 -22.56 -5.68 5.63
C GLU A 6 -21.03 -5.84 5.66
N ILE A 7 -20.38 -5.61 4.51
CA ILE A 7 -18.92 -5.63 4.40
C ILE A 7 -18.32 -4.51 5.24
N LEU A 8 -18.87 -3.29 5.13
CA LEU A 8 -18.43 -2.13 5.91
C LEU A 8 -18.62 -2.34 7.40
N GLN A 9 -19.78 -2.86 7.84
CA GLN A 9 -20.03 -3.18 9.25
C GLN A 9 -19.01 -4.20 9.77
N THR A 10 -18.75 -5.27 9.00
CA THR A 10 -17.77 -6.29 9.40
C THR A 10 -16.36 -5.70 9.56
N VAL A 11 -15.96 -4.82 8.63
CA VAL A 11 -14.66 -4.12 8.69
C VAL A 11 -14.59 -3.17 9.89
N GLN A 12 -15.68 -2.46 10.18
CA GLN A 12 -15.80 -1.58 11.34
C GLN A 12 -15.63 -2.38 12.65
N THR A 13 -16.29 -3.53 12.78
CA THR A 13 -16.15 -4.41 13.95
C THR A 13 -14.71 -4.88 14.12
N TYR A 14 -14.03 -5.28 13.03
CA TYR A 14 -12.62 -5.64 13.13
C TYR A 14 -11.73 -4.46 13.55
N HIS A 15 -12.04 -3.25 13.11
CA HIS A 15 -11.32 -2.04 13.52
C HIS A 15 -11.46 -1.76 15.01
N GLU A 16 -12.68 -1.81 15.54
CA GLU A 16 -12.99 -1.61 16.97
C GLU A 16 -12.28 -2.65 17.85
N LEU A 17 -12.11 -3.87 17.34
CA LEU A 17 -11.36 -4.94 18.02
C LEU A 17 -9.83 -4.84 17.84
N GLY A 18 -9.32 -3.81 17.15
CA GLY A 18 -7.89 -3.66 16.85
C GLY A 18 -7.33 -4.73 15.88
N LYS A 19 -8.19 -5.44 15.16
CA LYS A 19 -7.83 -6.57 14.27
C LYS A 19 -7.61 -6.11 12.83
N THR A 20 -6.76 -5.11 12.64
CA THR A 20 -6.52 -4.45 11.35
C THR A 20 -6.03 -5.39 10.25
N ILE A 21 -5.10 -6.32 10.55
CA ILE A 21 -4.65 -7.30 9.56
C ILE A 21 -5.80 -8.23 9.13
N ALA A 22 -6.66 -8.63 10.07
CA ALA A 22 -7.79 -9.51 9.78
C ALA A 22 -8.82 -8.80 8.88
N ALA A 23 -9.11 -7.53 9.16
CA ALA A 23 -9.94 -6.69 8.30
C ALA A 23 -9.38 -6.61 6.87
N ALA A 24 -8.08 -6.36 6.72
CA ALA A 24 -7.45 -6.26 5.40
C ALA A 24 -7.50 -7.59 4.62
N LYS A 25 -7.28 -8.73 5.30
CA LYS A 25 -7.44 -10.06 4.70
C LYS A 25 -8.90 -10.35 4.31
N TYR A 26 -9.86 -9.96 5.16
CA TYR A 26 -11.29 -10.12 4.87
C TYR A 26 -11.71 -9.35 3.63
N VAL A 27 -11.33 -8.07 3.53
CA VAL A 27 -11.59 -7.25 2.33
C VAL A 27 -10.96 -7.89 1.11
N SER A 28 -9.67 -8.24 1.18
CA SER A 28 -8.95 -8.81 0.03
C SER A 28 -9.60 -10.10 -0.49
N LYS A 29 -10.07 -10.97 0.42
CA LYS A 29 -10.78 -12.20 0.06
C LYS A 29 -12.18 -11.94 -0.49
N THR A 30 -12.89 -10.97 0.07
CA THR A 30 -14.29 -10.65 -0.32
C THR A 30 -14.36 -10.17 -1.77
N PHE A 31 -13.35 -9.42 -2.23
CA PHE A 31 -13.29 -8.90 -3.60
C PHE A 31 -12.46 -9.77 -4.55
N ASP A 32 -11.96 -10.93 -4.09
CA ASP A 32 -11.07 -11.81 -4.86
C ASP A 32 -9.87 -11.07 -5.49
N ILE A 33 -9.28 -10.14 -4.72
CA ILE A 33 -8.16 -9.29 -5.18
C ILE A 33 -6.80 -9.80 -4.68
N ILE A 34 -6.72 -11.04 -4.21
CA ILE A 34 -5.46 -11.64 -3.72
C ILE A 34 -4.63 -12.11 -4.92
N HIS A 35 -3.42 -11.56 -5.06
CA HIS A 35 -2.47 -11.94 -6.09
C HIS A 35 -1.51 -13.05 -5.60
N PRO A 36 -1.01 -13.98 -6.45
CA PRO A 36 -0.07 -15.02 -6.03
C PRO A 36 1.23 -14.48 -5.40
N ASN A 37 1.70 -13.33 -5.87
CA ASN A 37 2.86 -12.63 -5.30
C ASN A 37 2.50 -11.78 -4.06
N PHE A 38 1.34 -11.99 -3.44
CA PHE A 38 1.00 -11.34 -2.18
C PHE A 38 1.38 -12.24 -1.01
N GLU A 39 2.38 -11.82 -0.23
CA GLU A 39 2.86 -12.57 0.93
C GLU A 39 2.01 -12.26 2.18
N GLY A 40 1.46 -11.05 2.29
CA GLY A 40 0.59 -10.68 3.41
C GLY A 40 0.68 -9.21 3.82
N PHE A 41 -0.03 -8.89 4.90
CA PHE A 41 0.00 -7.56 5.53
C PHE A 41 0.91 -7.53 6.75
N LYS A 42 1.56 -6.39 6.97
CA LYS A 42 2.31 -6.11 8.20
C LYS A 42 1.94 -4.72 8.73
N LEU A 43 1.88 -4.56 10.04
CA LEU A 43 1.57 -3.27 10.63
C LEU A 43 2.77 -2.33 10.62
N ARG A 44 2.46 -1.05 10.67
CA ARG A 44 3.39 0.04 10.99
C ARG A 44 2.69 1.08 11.86
N GLU A 45 3.42 2.14 12.20
CA GLU A 45 2.95 3.31 12.92
C GLU A 45 1.59 3.80 12.40
N LYS A 46 0.77 4.29 13.33
CA LYS A 46 -0.57 4.82 13.04
C LYS A 46 -0.44 5.98 12.05
N ALA A 47 -1.34 6.02 11.08
CA ALA A 47 -1.45 7.14 10.16
C ALA A 47 -1.96 8.36 10.90
N VAL A 48 -1.46 9.53 10.49
CA VAL A 48 -1.93 10.83 10.97
C VAL A 48 -2.89 11.42 9.95
N PRO A 49 -3.84 12.29 10.33
CA PRO A 49 -4.88 12.79 9.42
C PRO A 49 -4.37 13.44 8.12
N LYS A 50 -3.13 13.95 8.12
CA LYS A 50 -2.51 14.60 6.97
C LYS A 50 -1.78 13.64 6.02
N SER A 51 -1.50 12.40 6.44
CA SER A 51 -0.77 11.44 5.61
C SER A 51 -1.03 9.99 6.00
N ILE A 52 -1.27 9.17 4.99
CA ILE A 52 -1.40 7.72 5.11
C ILE A 52 -0.25 7.11 4.32
N LEU A 53 0.67 6.44 5.01
CA LEU A 53 1.81 5.78 4.36
C LEU A 53 1.57 4.27 4.29
N MET A 54 1.32 3.77 3.08
CA MET A 54 1.34 2.35 2.77
C MET A 54 2.57 2.04 1.93
N THR A 55 3.19 0.87 2.14
CA THR A 55 4.34 0.47 1.31
C THR A 55 4.25 -0.99 0.95
N THR A 56 4.65 -1.33 -0.26
CA THR A 56 4.89 -2.71 -0.65
C THR A 56 6.38 -3.00 -0.48
N GLU A 57 6.71 -3.98 0.35
CA GLU A 57 8.07 -4.41 0.64
C GLU A 57 8.29 -5.80 0.05
N GLY A 58 9.37 -5.97 -0.70
CA GLY A 58 9.73 -7.24 -1.33
C GLY A 58 10.47 -7.00 -2.64
N VAL A 59 10.89 -8.09 -3.27
CA VAL A 59 11.52 -8.04 -4.60
C VAL A 59 10.43 -8.12 -5.65
N PHE A 60 10.53 -7.31 -6.70
CA PHE A 60 9.61 -7.36 -7.82
C PHE A 60 9.57 -8.77 -8.45
N GLY A 61 8.37 -9.23 -8.81
CA GLY A 61 8.16 -10.59 -9.34
C GLY A 61 8.22 -11.72 -8.29
N LYS A 62 8.55 -11.44 -7.02
CA LYS A 62 8.48 -12.37 -5.89
C LYS A 62 7.32 -12.01 -4.96
N PRO A 63 6.97 -12.87 -3.97
CA PRO A 63 6.02 -12.52 -2.94
C PRO A 63 6.40 -11.22 -2.21
N GLN A 64 5.45 -10.28 -2.13
CA GLN A 64 5.60 -8.95 -1.54
C GLN A 64 4.66 -8.78 -0.35
N LYS A 65 5.12 -8.07 0.68
CA LYS A 65 4.35 -7.71 1.88
C LYS A 65 3.86 -6.28 1.78
N LYS A 66 2.57 -6.05 2.07
CA LYS A 66 2.02 -4.69 2.19
C LYS A 66 2.04 -4.23 3.63
N ARG A 67 2.72 -3.13 3.91
CA ARG A 67 2.68 -2.47 5.21
C ARG A 67 1.58 -1.44 5.27
N ILE A 68 0.73 -1.58 6.27
CA ILE A 68 -0.42 -0.73 6.51
C ILE A 68 -0.36 -0.17 7.95
N PRO A 69 -0.78 1.08 8.18
CA PRO A 69 -0.94 1.63 9.52
C PRO A 69 -1.87 0.79 10.41
N ASP A 70 -1.66 0.79 11.71
CA ASP A 70 -2.55 0.07 12.63
C ASP A 70 -3.99 0.63 12.64
N ASN A 71 -4.17 1.94 12.52
CA ASN A 71 -5.48 2.60 12.41
C ASN A 71 -6.01 2.68 10.98
N THR A 72 -5.56 1.81 10.08
CA THR A 72 -5.93 1.81 8.65
C THR A 72 -7.45 1.91 8.45
N PHE A 73 -8.24 1.12 9.17
CA PHE A 73 -9.71 1.13 9.02
C PHE A 73 -10.44 2.23 9.79
N GLY A 74 -9.72 3.14 10.47
CA GLY A 74 -10.30 4.35 11.04
C GLY A 74 -10.62 5.43 9.99
N PHE A 75 -10.20 5.24 8.73
CA PHE A 75 -10.43 6.20 7.65
C PHE A 75 -11.29 5.58 6.54
N LYS A 76 -12.40 6.23 6.18
CA LYS A 76 -13.31 5.76 5.10
C LYS A 76 -12.62 5.55 3.74
N LEU A 77 -11.58 6.32 3.44
CA LEU A 77 -10.91 6.31 2.12
C LEU A 77 -10.05 5.04 1.88
N ILE A 78 -9.69 4.32 2.94
CA ILE A 78 -8.66 3.29 2.88
C ILE A 78 -9.11 2.00 2.22
N PHE A 79 -10.41 1.71 2.27
CA PHE A 79 -10.97 0.58 1.54
C PHE A 79 -10.71 0.70 0.03
N ASN A 80 -10.90 1.91 -0.50
CA ASN A 80 -10.62 2.21 -1.90
C ASN A 80 -9.13 2.08 -2.21
N LEU A 81 -8.26 2.54 -1.30
CA LEU A 81 -6.80 2.45 -1.47
C LEU A 81 -6.31 1.00 -1.49
N ILE A 82 -6.74 0.16 -0.54
CA ILE A 82 -6.37 -1.28 -0.51
C ILE A 82 -6.90 -1.96 -1.77
N THR A 83 -8.13 -1.67 -2.16
CA THR A 83 -8.75 -2.27 -3.34
C THR A 83 -8.01 -1.87 -4.62
N HIS A 84 -7.73 -0.58 -4.80
CA HIS A 84 -6.96 -0.06 -5.94
C HIS A 84 -5.58 -0.71 -6.04
N GLU A 85 -4.84 -0.73 -4.94
CA GLU A 85 -3.51 -1.32 -4.85
C GLU A 85 -3.49 -2.82 -5.17
N MET A 86 -4.50 -3.57 -4.75
CA MET A 86 -4.58 -5.01 -4.97
C MET A 86 -5.11 -5.35 -6.38
N ILE A 87 -6.05 -4.57 -6.93
CA ILE A 87 -6.48 -4.68 -8.34
C ILE A 87 -5.31 -4.44 -9.28
N PHE A 88 -4.50 -3.41 -9.01
CA PHE A 88 -3.33 -3.11 -9.83
C PHE A 88 -2.37 -4.30 -9.90
N HIS A 89 -2.15 -5.00 -8.78
CA HIS A 89 -1.32 -6.21 -8.75
C HIS A 89 -1.94 -7.40 -9.51
N LYS A 90 -3.28 -7.51 -9.59
CA LYS A 90 -3.96 -8.58 -10.34
C LYS A 90 -4.01 -8.30 -11.84
N THR A 91 -4.26 -7.05 -12.23
CA THR A 91 -4.41 -6.65 -13.64
C THR A 91 -3.06 -6.43 -14.32
N TYR A 92 -2.06 -5.96 -13.58
CA TYR A 92 -0.72 -5.68 -14.11
C TYR A 92 0.34 -6.45 -13.31
N PRO A 93 0.30 -7.80 -13.29
CA PRO A 93 1.20 -8.62 -12.49
C PRO A 93 2.65 -8.52 -12.96
N GLN A 94 2.85 -8.21 -14.23
CA GLN A 94 4.13 -7.90 -14.85
C GLN A 94 3.96 -6.67 -15.73
N ILE A 95 4.29 -5.51 -15.19
CA ILE A 95 4.39 -4.29 -16.00
C ILE A 95 5.67 -4.44 -16.83
N PRO A 96 5.60 -4.43 -18.17
CA PRO A 96 6.80 -4.41 -18.99
C PRO A 96 7.64 -3.18 -18.62
N ASN A 97 8.97 -3.29 -18.76
CA ASN A 97 9.81 -2.13 -18.51
C ASN A 97 9.32 -0.97 -19.39
N PRO A 98 9.01 0.20 -18.79
CA PRO A 98 8.56 1.34 -19.57
C PRO A 98 9.66 1.74 -20.56
N ALA A 99 9.29 2.40 -21.66
CA ALA A 99 10.28 2.86 -22.64
C ALA A 99 11.31 3.79 -21.97
N HIS A 100 12.52 3.91 -22.52
CA HIS A 100 13.60 4.65 -21.87
C HIS A 100 13.22 6.11 -21.52
N ASN A 101 12.49 6.80 -22.39
CA ASN A 101 11.96 8.14 -22.13
C ASN A 101 10.96 8.19 -20.95
N GLN A 102 10.16 7.15 -20.77
CA GLN A 102 9.24 7.01 -19.65
C GLN A 102 10.00 6.69 -18.36
N GLN A 103 11.05 5.87 -18.41
CA GLN A 103 11.95 5.64 -17.28
C GLN A 103 12.56 6.97 -16.81
N LEU A 104 13.14 7.76 -17.72
CA LEU A 104 13.68 9.09 -17.42
C LEU A 104 12.62 10.02 -16.81
N PHE A 105 11.39 9.98 -17.31
CA PHE A 105 10.29 10.74 -16.73
C PHE A 105 10.01 10.34 -15.28
N PHE A 106 9.91 9.03 -15.00
CA PHE A 106 9.65 8.52 -13.65
C PHE A 106 10.81 8.79 -12.70
N ASP A 107 12.06 8.69 -13.17
CA ASP A 107 13.26 9.00 -12.40
C ASP A 107 13.28 10.49 -12.00
N ASN A 108 13.00 11.39 -12.94
CA ASN A 108 12.90 12.82 -12.66
C ASN A 108 11.78 13.12 -11.66
N LYS A 109 10.64 12.42 -11.77
CA LYS A 109 9.56 12.53 -10.78
C LYS A 109 9.99 12.04 -9.40
N ALA A 110 10.70 10.91 -9.31
CA ALA A 110 11.20 10.39 -8.05
C ALA A 110 12.18 11.36 -7.37
N ILE A 111 13.06 12.01 -8.15
CA ILE A 111 13.96 13.07 -7.67
C ILE A 111 13.16 14.29 -7.20
N GLU A 112 12.16 14.72 -7.95
CA GLU A 112 11.27 15.82 -7.56
C GLU A 112 10.56 15.53 -6.23
N TYR A 113 10.02 14.33 -6.06
CA TYR A 113 9.41 13.91 -4.79
C TYR A 113 10.42 13.91 -3.65
N TYR A 114 11.61 13.35 -3.84
CA TYR A 114 12.69 13.37 -2.85
C TYR A 114 13.06 14.80 -2.40
N ASN A 115 13.18 15.73 -3.36
CA ASN A 115 13.50 17.12 -3.07
C ASN A 115 12.39 17.85 -2.31
N ARG A 116 11.13 17.42 -2.48
CA ARG A 116 9.96 17.95 -1.77
C ARG A 116 9.72 17.30 -0.40
N MET A 117 10.44 16.23 -0.06
CA MET A 117 10.33 15.60 1.27
C MET A 117 10.85 16.55 2.35
N GLU A 118 10.41 16.32 3.58
CA GLU A 118 10.96 16.98 4.76
C GLU A 118 12.48 16.80 4.81
N GLN A 119 13.20 17.92 4.85
CA GLN A 119 14.66 17.93 4.89
C GLN A 119 15.14 17.25 6.17
N GLU A 120 16.14 16.36 6.03
CA GLU A 120 16.67 15.54 7.12
C GLU A 120 15.67 14.57 7.78
N GLY A 121 14.47 14.44 7.21
CA GLY A 121 13.44 13.51 7.67
C GLY A 121 13.86 12.04 7.53
N SER A 122 13.26 11.17 8.34
CA SER A 122 13.56 9.73 8.36
C SER A 122 13.37 9.07 7.00
N LEU A 123 12.38 9.52 6.23
CA LEU A 123 12.12 9.04 4.87
C LEU A 123 13.19 9.51 3.87
N GLN A 124 13.56 10.79 3.92
CA GLN A 124 14.58 11.36 3.03
C GLN A 124 15.93 10.66 3.25
N LYS A 125 16.32 10.46 4.51
CA LYS A 125 17.54 9.70 4.88
C LYS A 125 17.53 8.26 4.36
N LYS A 126 16.39 7.57 4.44
CA LYS A 126 16.22 6.22 3.90
C LYS A 126 16.47 6.18 2.38
N TYR A 127 15.88 7.11 1.63
CA TYR A 127 16.05 7.17 0.18
C TYR A 127 17.43 7.66 -0.24
N ALA A 128 18.04 8.57 0.51
CA ALA A 128 19.42 9.02 0.30
C ALA A 128 20.41 7.85 0.37
N ALA A 129 20.21 6.91 1.30
CA ALA A 129 21.02 5.70 1.40
C ALA A 129 20.80 4.73 0.21
N GLN A 130 19.59 4.67 -0.33
CA GLN A 130 19.27 3.84 -1.51
C GLN A 130 19.88 4.41 -2.79
N LYS A 131 20.05 5.74 -2.88
CA LYS A 131 20.68 6.43 -4.02
C LYS A 131 22.19 6.21 -4.13
N LYS A 132 22.84 5.72 -3.05
CA LYS A 132 24.28 5.46 -2.96
C LYS A 132 24.68 4.01 -3.29
N LYS A 133 23.71 3.11 -3.50
CA LYS A 133 23.94 1.74 -3.97
C LYS A 133 23.85 1.70 -5.50
#